data_AF-A0A7C3TV34-F1
#
_entry.id   AF-A0A7C3TV34-F1
#
_cell.length_a   1.000
_cell.length_b   1.000
_cell.length_c   1.000
_cell.angle_alpha   90.00
_cell.angle_beta   90.00
_cell.angle_gamma   90.00
#
_symmetry.space_group_name_H-M   'P 1'
#
loop_
_entity.id
_entity.type
_entity.pdbx_description
1 polymer ?
#
loop_
_entity_poly.entity_id
_entity_poly.type
_entity_poly.pdbx_seq_one_letter_code
_entity_poly.pdbx_strand_id
1 'polypeptide(L)'
;MEYAERLVLALKHPEPETRCRAAHLLGVLQAVKAVPALIRAAQETKDLYFLREIVRALGEINDPASLPQLRVFLSHPSFLIRKETVQSLGKIGGEQAWEAISVACFDPVESVRETAREIFQQMKHIEKP
;
A
#
# COMPACT_ATOMS: atom_id res chain seq x y z
N MET A 1 14.94 0.89 22.65
CA MET A 1 14.06 1.33 21.57
C MET A 1 14.60 0.76 20.28
N GLU A 2 13.89 -0.20 19.71
CA GLU A 2 14.22 -0.88 18.46
C GLU A 2 14.19 0.17 17.31
N TYR A 3 15.05 0.04 16.29
CA TYR A 3 15.16 1.05 15.22
C TYR A 3 13.80 1.32 14.53
N ALA A 4 13.00 0.27 14.32
CA ALA A 4 11.65 0.37 13.77
C ALA A 4 10.68 1.20 14.64
N GLU A 5 10.81 1.15 15.97
CA GLU A 5 9.96 1.95 16.87
C GLU A 5 10.22 3.46 16.69
N ARG A 6 11.49 3.84 16.48
CA ARG A 6 11.85 5.24 16.17
C ARG A 6 11.26 5.69 14.84
N LEU A 7 11.24 4.81 13.84
CA LEU A 7 10.64 5.11 12.54
C LEU A 7 9.11 5.26 12.67
N VAL A 8 8.44 4.44 13.47
CA VAL A 8 7.01 4.61 13.77
C VAL A 8 6.71 5.98 14.37
N LEU A 9 7.54 6.45 15.30
CA LEU A 9 7.41 7.81 15.86
C LEU A 9 7.62 8.89 14.80
N ALA A 10 8.59 8.68 13.88
CA ALA A 10 8.92 9.63 12.81
C ALA A 10 7.82 9.77 11.73
N LEU A 11 6.83 8.87 11.67
CA LEU A 11 5.65 9.05 10.80
C LEU A 11 4.87 10.33 11.10
N LYS A 12 4.98 10.87 12.32
CA LYS A 12 4.33 12.11 12.75
C LYS A 12 5.23 13.34 12.66
N HIS A 13 6.41 13.22 12.06
CA HIS A 13 7.36 14.33 11.98
C HIS A 13 6.80 15.48 11.12
N PRO A 14 6.97 16.75 11.55
CA PRO A 14 6.41 17.90 10.83
C PRO A 14 7.02 18.09 9.44
N GLU A 15 8.28 17.73 9.27
CA GLU A 15 8.98 17.78 7.98
C GLU A 15 8.50 16.64 7.03
N PRO A 16 8.01 16.97 5.83
CA PRO A 16 7.51 16.00 4.85
C PRO A 16 8.50 14.91 4.47
N GLU A 17 9.74 15.30 4.18
CA GLU A 17 10.78 14.36 3.75
C GLU A 17 11.05 13.31 4.83
N THR A 18 11.07 13.73 6.10
CA THR A 18 11.36 12.85 7.23
C THR A 18 10.25 11.82 7.45
N ARG A 19 8.96 12.22 7.43
CA ARG A 19 7.86 11.26 7.58
C ARG A 19 7.76 10.29 6.40
N CYS A 20 7.99 10.76 5.16
CA CYS A 20 8.03 9.90 3.99
C CYS A 20 9.19 8.90 4.07
N ARG A 21 10.38 9.35 4.47
CA ARG A 21 11.54 8.47 4.65
C ARG A 21 11.28 7.43 5.74
N ALA A 22 10.58 7.80 6.82
CA ALA A 22 10.20 6.86 7.86
C ALA A 22 9.27 5.75 7.32
N ALA A 23 8.21 6.11 6.59
CA ALA A 23 7.33 5.14 5.95
C ALA A 23 8.08 4.22 4.97
N HIS A 24 8.93 4.78 4.11
CA HIS A 24 9.76 4.01 3.19
C HIS A 24 10.63 2.98 3.91
N LEU A 25 11.35 3.41 4.95
CA LEU A 25 12.25 2.52 5.70
C LEU A 25 11.48 1.43 6.44
N LEU A 26 10.28 1.71 6.96
CA LEU A 26 9.42 0.68 7.54
C LEU A 26 8.99 -0.38 6.51
N GLY A 27 8.76 0.03 5.26
CA GLY A 27 8.52 -0.85 4.11
C GLY A 27 9.71 -1.76 3.83
N VAL A 28 10.88 -1.16 3.62
CA VAL A 28 12.15 -1.88 3.32
C VAL A 28 12.54 -2.85 4.43
N LEU A 29 12.30 -2.49 5.69
CA LEU A 29 12.59 -3.36 6.85
C LEU A 29 11.54 -4.46 7.05
N GLN A 30 10.45 -4.46 6.27
CA GLN A 30 9.31 -5.34 6.45
C GLN A 30 8.79 -5.35 7.90
N ALA A 31 8.70 -4.15 8.49
CA ALA A 31 8.37 -3.98 9.89
C ALA A 31 6.89 -4.25 10.16
N VAL A 32 6.50 -5.52 10.25
CA VAL A 32 5.11 -5.99 10.52
C VAL A 32 4.47 -5.26 11.71
N LYS A 33 5.21 -5.05 12.80
CA LYS A 33 4.73 -4.33 13.99
C LYS A 33 4.31 -2.88 13.69
N ALA A 34 4.76 -2.28 12.59
CA ALA A 34 4.45 -0.92 12.20
C ALA A 34 3.15 -0.80 11.37
N VAL A 35 2.57 -1.90 10.90
CA VAL A 35 1.35 -1.90 10.07
C VAL A 35 0.20 -1.10 10.71
N PRO A 36 -0.14 -1.28 12.01
CA PRO A 36 -1.20 -0.49 12.63
C PRO A 36 -0.93 1.02 12.65
N ALA A 37 0.33 1.42 12.80
CA ALA A 37 0.73 2.83 12.81
C ALA A 37 0.68 3.44 11.40
N LEU A 38 1.12 2.69 10.39
CA LEU A 38 1.02 3.08 8.98
C LEU A 38 -0.44 3.24 8.55
N ILE A 39 -1.32 2.29 8.89
CA ILE A 39 -2.77 2.37 8.59
C ILE A 39 -3.37 3.63 9.22
N ARG A 40 -3.05 3.92 10.48
CA ARG A 40 -3.53 5.13 11.16
C ARG A 40 -3.04 6.40 10.45
N ALA A 41 -1.74 6.47 10.12
CA ALA A 41 -1.18 7.61 9.40
C ALA A 41 -1.85 7.80 8.02
N ALA A 42 -2.19 6.71 7.32
CA ALA A 42 -2.86 6.74 6.03
C ALA A 42 -4.29 7.30 6.12
N GLN A 43 -4.99 7.05 7.24
CA GLN A 43 -6.33 7.56 7.48
C GLN A 43 -6.36 9.04 7.91
N GLU A 44 -5.30 9.51 8.57
CA GLU A 44 -5.21 10.87 9.12
C GLU A 44 -4.61 11.88 8.12
N THR A 45 -3.77 11.43 7.19
CA THR A 45 -3.05 12.33 6.27
C THR A 45 -3.92 12.83 5.11
N LYS A 46 -3.73 14.10 4.75
CA LYS A 46 -4.24 14.69 3.48
C LYS A 46 -3.13 14.86 2.43
N ASP A 47 -1.89 14.60 2.82
CA ASP A 47 -0.72 14.68 1.94
C ASP A 47 -0.66 13.44 1.06
N LEU A 48 -0.95 13.62 -0.24
CA LEU A 48 -0.99 12.52 -1.21
C LEU A 48 0.38 11.88 -1.45
N TYR A 49 1.48 12.62 -1.30
CA TYR A 49 2.82 12.05 -1.45
C TYR A 49 3.12 11.13 -0.27
N PHE A 50 2.82 11.58 0.95
CA PHE A 50 2.98 10.77 2.14
C PHE A 50 2.04 9.55 2.13
N LEU A 51 0.78 9.73 1.71
CA LEU A 51 -0.16 8.62 1.58
C LEU A 51 0.33 7.55 0.59
N ARG A 52 0.82 7.96 -0.58
CA ARG A 52 1.40 7.02 -1.55
C ARG A 52 2.56 6.24 -0.95
N GLU A 53 3.42 6.91 -0.20
CA GLU A 53 4.56 6.29 0.47
C GLU A 53 4.13 5.27 1.54
N ILE A 54 3.09 5.58 2.31
CA ILE A 54 2.51 4.64 3.28
C ILE A 54 1.90 3.42 2.57
N VAL A 55 1.13 3.63 1.50
CA VAL A 55 0.52 2.53 0.72
C VAL A 55 1.60 1.60 0.17
N ARG A 56 2.66 2.18 -0.42
CA ARG A 56 3.83 1.44 -0.88
C ARG A 56 4.47 0.61 0.23
N ALA A 57 4.70 1.23 1.39
CA ALA A 57 5.28 0.56 2.55
C ALA A 57 4.43 -0.62 3.04
N LEU A 58 3.11 -0.47 3.10
CA LEU A 58 2.19 -1.56 3.45
C LEU A 58 2.31 -2.74 2.47
N GLY A 59 2.46 -2.47 1.17
CA GLY A 59 2.72 -3.50 0.16
C GLY A 59 4.09 -4.18 0.32
N GLU A 60 5.14 -3.43 0.68
CA GLU A 60 6.49 -3.95 0.89
C GLU A 60 6.63 -4.79 2.16
N ILE A 61 5.90 -4.42 3.22
CA ILE A 61 5.82 -5.21 4.45
C ILE A 61 5.17 -6.58 4.19
N ASN A 62 4.28 -6.66 3.19
CA ASN A 62 3.65 -7.91 2.77
C ASN A 62 2.85 -8.59 3.92
N ASP A 63 2.12 -7.79 4.70
CA ASP A 63 1.26 -8.29 5.77
C ASP A 63 -0.23 -8.23 5.36
N PRO A 64 -0.95 -9.37 5.34
CA PRO A 64 -2.39 -9.43 5.03
C PRO A 64 -3.29 -8.55 5.90
N ALA A 65 -2.85 -8.15 7.10
CA ALA A 65 -3.58 -7.20 7.95
C ALA A 65 -3.76 -5.82 7.28
N SER A 66 -3.00 -5.52 6.25
CA SER A 66 -3.13 -4.29 5.45
C SER A 66 -4.26 -4.35 4.41
N LEU A 67 -4.73 -5.56 4.04
CA LEU A 67 -5.69 -5.77 2.95
C LEU A 67 -7.00 -5.00 3.13
N PRO A 68 -7.64 -4.94 4.33
CA PRO A 68 -8.87 -4.16 4.50
C PRO A 68 -8.68 -2.69 4.18
N GLN A 69 -7.57 -2.08 4.63
CA GLN A 69 -7.29 -0.67 4.37
C GLN A 69 -6.92 -0.42 2.92
N LEU A 70 -6.13 -1.29 2.30
CA LEU A 70 -5.78 -1.19 0.88
C LEU A 70 -7.02 -1.32 -0.01
N ARG A 71 -7.98 -2.19 0.33
CA ARG A 71 -9.24 -2.29 -0.41
C ARG A 71 -10.02 -0.96 -0.42
N VAL A 72 -9.99 -0.19 0.66
CA VAL A 72 -10.61 1.15 0.70
C VAL A 72 -9.92 2.11 -0.28
N PHE A 73 -8.60 2.04 -0.38
CA PHE A 73 -7.82 2.93 -1.26
C PHE A 73 -7.98 2.64 -2.76
N LEU A 74 -8.55 1.50 -3.15
CA LEU A 74 -8.97 1.25 -4.54
C LEU A 74 -10.09 2.16 -5.02
N SER A 75 -10.78 2.89 -4.14
CA SER A 75 -11.78 3.90 -4.51
C SER A 75 -11.31 5.32 -4.20
N HIS A 76 -10.03 5.53 -3.94
CA HIS A 76 -9.50 6.83 -3.59
C HIS A 76 -9.63 7.84 -4.77
N PRO A 77 -9.97 9.12 -4.51
CA PRO A 77 -10.16 10.12 -5.57
C PRO A 77 -8.93 10.30 -6.48
N SER A 78 -7.73 10.27 -5.89
CA SER A 78 -6.48 10.32 -6.64
C SER A 78 -6.16 8.97 -7.30
N PHE A 79 -6.07 8.96 -8.63
CA PHE A 79 -5.70 7.76 -9.40
C PHE A 79 -4.28 7.26 -9.07
N LEU A 80 -3.38 8.15 -8.62
CA LEU A 80 -2.04 7.77 -8.19
C LEU A 80 -2.08 6.86 -6.97
N ILE A 81 -3.00 7.12 -6.03
CA ILE A 81 -3.21 6.27 -4.85
C ILE A 81 -3.83 4.94 -5.26
N ARG A 82 -4.83 4.95 -6.16
CA ARG A 82 -5.43 3.70 -6.66
C ARG A 82 -4.39 2.83 -7.36
N LYS A 83 -3.54 3.41 -8.22
CA LYS A 83 -2.46 2.70 -8.91
C LYS A 83 -1.46 2.07 -7.92
N GLU A 84 -0.95 2.83 -6.96
CA GLU A 84 -0.02 2.33 -5.94
C GLU A 84 -0.68 1.23 -5.08
N THR A 85 -1.97 1.38 -4.80
CA THR A 85 -2.75 0.37 -4.06
C THR A 85 -2.82 -0.94 -4.83
N VAL A 86 -3.06 -0.90 -6.13
CA VAL A 86 -3.05 -2.10 -6.99
C VAL A 86 -1.67 -2.78 -6.96
N GLN A 87 -0.58 -2.00 -7.05
CA GLN A 87 0.78 -2.53 -6.95
C GLN A 87 1.05 -3.18 -5.59
N SER A 88 0.60 -2.52 -4.51
CA SER A 88 0.78 -2.99 -3.14
C SER A 88 -0.02 -4.26 -2.86
N LEU A 89 -1.26 -4.35 -3.35
CA LEU A 89 -2.05 -5.58 -3.31
C LEU A 89 -1.38 -6.71 -4.10
N GLY A 90 -0.77 -6.40 -5.25
CA GLY A 90 -0.03 -7.38 -6.04
C GLY A 90 1.17 -7.97 -5.30
N LYS A 91 1.88 -7.13 -4.53
CA LYS A 91 2.97 -7.58 -3.65
C LYS A 91 2.46 -8.48 -2.53
N ILE A 92 1.29 -8.18 -1.96
CA ILE A 92 0.71 -8.97 -0.86
C ILE A 92 0.20 -10.33 -1.36
N GLY A 93 -0.49 -10.33 -2.49
CA GLY A 93 -1.04 -11.53 -3.09
C GLY A 93 -2.16 -12.19 -2.25
N GLY A 94 -2.47 -13.43 -2.60
CA GLY A 94 -3.59 -14.19 -2.02
C GLY A 94 -4.95 -13.85 -2.64
N GLU A 95 -5.96 -14.62 -2.27
CA GLU A 95 -7.31 -14.56 -2.85
C GLU A 95 -7.97 -13.18 -2.66
N GLN A 96 -7.85 -12.60 -1.46
CA GLN A 96 -8.43 -11.29 -1.16
C GLN A 96 -7.79 -10.16 -1.98
N ALA A 97 -6.48 -10.19 -2.21
CA ALA A 97 -5.81 -9.24 -3.08
C ALA A 97 -6.20 -9.46 -4.54
N TRP A 98 -6.30 -10.72 -4.97
CA TRP A 98 -6.75 -11.07 -6.31
C TRP A 98 -8.15 -10.55 -6.61
N GLU A 99 -9.10 -10.75 -5.69
CA GLU A 99 -10.46 -10.22 -5.80
C GLU A 99 -10.46 -8.69 -5.89
N ALA A 100 -9.69 -8.03 -5.02
CA ALA A 100 -9.59 -6.58 -5.00
C ALA A 100 -9.01 -6.03 -6.33
N ILE A 101 -7.96 -6.65 -6.87
CA ILE A 101 -7.34 -6.24 -8.14
C ILE A 101 -8.28 -6.53 -9.32
N SER A 102 -9.10 -7.59 -9.27
CA SER A 102 -10.06 -7.91 -10.33
C SER A 102 -11.02 -6.77 -10.63
N VAL A 103 -11.41 -6.01 -9.59
CA VAL A 103 -12.26 -4.82 -9.71
C VAL A 103 -11.47 -3.66 -10.34
N ALA A 104 -10.20 -3.48 -9.96
CA ALA A 104 -9.34 -2.41 -10.50
C ALA A 104 -9.03 -2.56 -12.00
N CYS A 105 -9.18 -3.76 -12.59
CA CYS A 105 -9.11 -3.99 -14.03
C CYS A 105 -10.14 -3.18 -14.85
N PHE A 106 -11.15 -2.62 -14.18
CA PHE A 106 -12.21 -1.79 -14.75
C PHE A 106 -12.18 -0.33 -14.26
N ASP A 107 -11.08 0.11 -13.62
CA ASP A 107 -10.90 1.51 -13.18
C ASP A 107 -11.16 2.51 -14.32
N PRO A 108 -11.76 3.68 -14.09
CA PRO A 108 -11.96 4.67 -15.15
C PRO A 108 -10.65 5.18 -15.77
N VAL A 109 -9.54 5.16 -15.03
CA VAL A 109 -8.23 5.62 -15.51
C VAL A 109 -7.45 4.46 -16.14
N GLU A 110 -7.03 4.65 -17.38
CA GLU A 110 -6.32 3.65 -18.18
C GLU A 110 -5.06 3.12 -17.48
N SER A 111 -4.22 4.01 -16.98
CA SER A 111 -2.98 3.60 -16.31
C SER A 111 -3.22 2.72 -15.08
N VAL A 112 -4.36 2.87 -14.38
CA VAL A 112 -4.73 1.99 -13.26
C VAL A 112 -5.19 0.64 -13.80
N ARG A 113 -6.02 0.61 -14.84
CA ARG A 113 -6.49 -0.63 -15.49
C ARG A 113 -5.35 -1.47 -16.03
N GLU A 114 -4.39 -0.86 -16.72
CA GLU A 114 -3.23 -1.55 -17.28
C GLU A 114 -2.41 -2.19 -16.18
N THR A 115 -2.07 -1.41 -15.15
CA THR A 115 -1.34 -1.91 -13.97
C THR A 115 -2.08 -3.08 -13.31
N ALA A 116 -3.40 -2.96 -13.15
CA ALA A 116 -4.22 -4.03 -12.58
C ALA A 116 -4.22 -5.28 -13.46
N ARG A 117 -4.37 -5.14 -14.77
CA ARG A 117 -4.39 -6.27 -15.71
C ARG A 117 -3.05 -7.00 -15.75
N GLU A 118 -1.94 -6.26 -15.77
CA GLU A 118 -0.59 -6.82 -15.73
C GLU A 118 -0.40 -7.67 -14.48
N ILE A 119 -0.66 -7.10 -13.30
CA ILE A 119 -0.51 -7.81 -12.02
C ILE A 119 -1.50 -8.98 -11.92
N PHE A 120 -2.75 -8.78 -12.34
CA PHE A 120 -3.77 -9.83 -12.31
C PHE A 120 -3.41 -11.03 -13.21
N GLN A 121 -2.79 -10.78 -14.37
CA GLN A 121 -2.26 -11.83 -15.23
C GLN A 121 -1.10 -12.57 -14.57
N GLN A 122 -0.14 -11.84 -13.97
CA GLN A 122 0.98 -12.45 -13.24
C GLN A 122 0.49 -13.34 -12.09
N MET A 123 -0.52 -12.88 -11.33
CA MET A 123 -1.12 -13.67 -10.26
C MET A 123 -1.83 -14.94 -10.76
N LYS A 124 -2.37 -14.97 -11.99
CA LYS A 124 -2.96 -16.19 -12.55
C LYS A 124 -1.94 -17.30 -12.84
N HIS A 125 -0.68 -16.95 -13.06
CA HIS A 125 0.40 -17.91 -13.29
C HIS A 125 0.95 -18.52 -12.00
N ILE A 126 0.56 -17.97 -10.84
CA ILE A 126 0.86 -18.48 -9.51
C ILE A 126 -0.43 -19.14 -9.04
N GLU A 127 -0.48 -20.47 -9.19
CA GLU A 127 -1.66 -21.33 -9.00
C GLU A 127 -2.70 -20.81 -7.99
N LYS A 128 -3.98 -20.77 -8.41
CA LYS A 128 -5.09 -20.83 -7.46
C LYS A 128 -4.89 -22.08 -6.59
N PRO A 129 -5.11 -22.04 -5.27
CA PRO A 129 -5.15 -23.25 -4.47
C PRO A 129 -6.18 -24.25 -5.01
#